data_AF-A0A2U9R8K5-F1
#
_entry.id   AF-A0A2U9R8K5-F1
#
_cell.length_a   1.000
_cell.length_b   1.000
_cell.length_c   1.000
_cell.angle_alpha   90.00
_cell.angle_beta   90.00
_cell.angle_gamma   90.00
#
_symmetry.space_group_name_H-M   'P 1'
#
loop_
_entity.id
_entity.type
_entity.pdbx_description
1 polymer ?
#
loop_
_entity_poly.entity_id
_entity_poly.type
_entity_poly.pdbx_seq_one_letter_code
_entity_poly.pdbx_strand_id
1 'polypeptide(L)'
;MLYETWELLIWKSCDGLLPALQRMVKLLDVDTSEYNCTIKAKRSYDGYERYGVAMNADHLKGTVSTDEANQGSALKLIKVAPCLNEYEKAPSGHDATTNWNIFRSCVIPEKWMTDESGYKVYNLTVLEQHPYTTQTFVPMGRGADEDAYVVNVAPDKNGLPDFENVEAFIFKGNTAVTYNIGVWHSPMVVLGKTTDFCVVTNENDVPRENCVEVFYNPGIKIQVE
;
A
#
# COMPACT_ATOMS: atom_id res chain seq x y z
N MET A 1 -4.57 -26.00 16.30
CA MET A 1 -4.73 -25.96 14.84
C MET A 1 -3.35 -26.00 14.24
N LEU A 2 -3.06 -27.06 13.50
CA LEU A 2 -1.78 -27.29 12.84
C LEU A 2 -1.67 -26.30 11.68
N TYR A 3 -0.79 -25.31 11.78
CA TYR A 3 -0.47 -24.43 10.65
C TYR A 3 0.67 -25.07 9.88
N GLU A 4 0.31 -25.91 8.92
CA GLU A 4 1.23 -26.52 7.97
C GLU A 4 1.65 -25.51 6.89
N THR A 5 2.94 -25.58 6.57
CA THR A 5 3.63 -25.17 5.33
C THR A 5 3.74 -23.68 4.98
N TRP A 6 4.98 -23.19 5.09
CA TRP A 6 5.52 -22.00 4.45
C TRP A 6 5.45 -22.13 2.92
N GLU A 7 4.33 -21.77 2.31
CA GLU A 7 4.31 -21.63 0.86
C GLU A 7 5.01 -20.33 0.46
N LEU A 8 6.17 -20.47 -0.18
CA LEU A 8 6.83 -19.40 -0.92
C LEU A 8 5.87 -18.91 -2.01
N LEU A 9 5.26 -17.74 -1.82
CA LEU A 9 4.65 -17.00 -2.90
C LEU A 9 5.75 -16.45 -3.81
N ILE A 10 5.96 -17.14 -4.94
CA ILE A 10 6.92 -16.72 -5.95
C ILE A 10 6.30 -15.58 -6.74
N TRP A 11 6.60 -14.34 -6.34
CA TRP A 11 6.44 -13.19 -7.21
C TRP A 11 7.48 -13.26 -8.35
N LYS A 12 7.07 -12.95 -9.58
CA LYS A 12 8.05 -12.56 -10.61
C LYS A 12 8.67 -11.24 -10.14
N SER A 13 9.97 -11.26 -9.85
CA SER A 13 10.71 -10.04 -9.55
C SER A 13 10.69 -9.09 -10.75
N CYS A 14 10.77 -7.79 -10.47
CA CYS A 14 10.89 -6.72 -11.47
C CYS A 14 11.89 -7.03 -12.59
N ASP A 15 13.00 -7.68 -12.24
CA ASP A 15 14.09 -7.95 -13.19
C ASP A 15 14.06 -9.40 -13.71
N GLY A 16 13.10 -10.23 -13.28
CA GLY A 16 13.02 -11.65 -13.63
C GLY A 16 14.20 -12.49 -13.14
N LEU A 17 15.09 -11.90 -12.33
CA LEU A 17 16.40 -12.48 -12.02
C LEU A 17 16.37 -13.51 -10.90
N LEU A 18 15.43 -13.43 -9.96
CA LEU A 18 15.30 -14.39 -8.85
C LEU A 18 13.85 -14.48 -8.35
N PRO A 19 13.40 -15.63 -7.81
CA PRO A 19 12.22 -15.67 -6.97
C PRO A 19 12.45 -14.76 -5.75
N ALA A 20 11.56 -13.80 -5.51
CA ALA A 20 11.63 -12.98 -4.32
C ALA A 20 11.36 -13.87 -3.10
N LEU A 21 12.35 -14.06 -2.23
CA LEU A 21 12.18 -14.63 -0.89
C LEU A 21 11.49 -13.59 -0.01
N GLN A 22 10.21 -13.31 -0.26
CA GLN A 22 9.44 -12.46 0.63
C GLN A 22 8.83 -13.35 1.71
N ARG A 23 9.27 -13.13 2.96
CA ARG A 23 8.77 -13.84 4.14
C ARG A 23 7.40 -13.25 4.52
N MET A 24 6.42 -13.32 3.62
CA MET A 24 5.05 -12.90 3.91
C MET A 24 4.21 -14.11 4.27
N VAL A 25 3.24 -13.90 5.15
CA VAL A 25 2.39 -14.98 5.65
C VAL A 25 1.00 -14.84 5.04
N LYS A 26 0.74 -15.68 4.04
CA LYS A 26 -0.60 -15.87 3.50
C LYS A 26 -1.53 -16.43 4.57
N LEU A 27 -2.66 -15.75 4.79
CA LEU A 27 -3.70 -16.19 5.71
C LEU A 27 -4.72 -17.09 5.01
N LEU A 28 -5.17 -16.71 3.81
CA LEU A 28 -6.20 -17.44 3.07
C LEU A 28 -6.29 -17.02 1.60
N ASP A 29 -6.96 -17.85 0.80
CA ASP A 29 -7.49 -17.51 -0.52
C ASP A 29 -9.00 -17.29 -0.44
N VAL A 30 -9.47 -16.19 -1.04
CA VAL A 30 -10.89 -15.88 -1.20
C VAL A 30 -11.28 -16.17 -2.65
N ASP A 31 -12.34 -16.96 -2.82
CA ASP A 31 -13.02 -17.09 -4.11
C ASP A 31 -13.87 -15.83 -4.36
N THR A 32 -13.50 -15.07 -5.38
CA THR A 32 -14.22 -13.86 -5.82
C THR A 32 -14.94 -14.07 -7.15
N SER A 33 -15.16 -15.32 -7.58
CA SER A 33 -15.80 -15.63 -8.87
C SER A 33 -17.21 -15.08 -8.99
N GLU A 34 -17.94 -14.94 -7.87
CA GLU A 34 -19.28 -14.33 -7.83
C GLU A 34 -19.24 -12.80 -7.64
N TYR A 35 -18.07 -12.22 -7.29
CA TYR A 35 -17.91 -10.79 -7.07
C TYR A 35 -17.66 -10.04 -8.37
N ASN A 36 -18.72 -9.46 -8.93
CA ASN A 36 -18.70 -8.81 -10.24
C ASN A 36 -18.59 -7.28 -10.20
N CYS A 37 -18.37 -6.69 -9.03
CA CYS A 37 -18.28 -5.24 -8.90
C CYS A 37 -16.95 -4.71 -9.44
N THR A 38 -17.00 -3.54 -10.06
CA THR A 38 -15.82 -2.77 -10.49
C THR A 38 -15.71 -1.52 -9.64
N ILE A 39 -14.58 -1.36 -8.98
CA ILE A 39 -14.30 -0.24 -8.08
C ILE A 39 -13.61 0.85 -8.88
N LYS A 40 -14.16 2.06 -8.85
CA LYS A 40 -13.57 3.21 -9.55
C LYS A 40 -12.54 3.89 -8.66
N ALA A 41 -11.30 3.97 -9.15
CA ALA A 41 -10.25 4.69 -8.46
C ALA A 41 -10.48 6.20 -8.53
N LYS A 42 -10.35 6.89 -7.40
CA LYS A 42 -10.67 8.31 -7.24
C LYS A 42 -9.39 9.16 -7.32
N ARG A 43 -9.41 10.26 -8.07
CA ARG A 43 -8.38 11.33 -7.99
C ARG A 43 -8.72 12.32 -6.89
N SER A 44 -8.77 11.84 -5.66
CA SER A 44 -9.10 12.63 -4.48
C SER A 44 -8.31 12.16 -3.28
N TYR A 45 -8.09 13.06 -2.33
CA TYR A 45 -7.60 12.72 -1.00
C TYR A 45 -8.75 12.28 -0.08
N ASP A 46 -9.98 12.71 -0.39
CA ASP A 46 -11.15 12.50 0.45
C ASP A 46 -11.47 11.02 0.63
N GLY A 47 -11.50 10.59 1.88
CA GLY A 47 -11.76 9.23 2.30
C GLY A 47 -10.51 8.43 2.64
N TYR A 48 -9.33 8.85 2.16
CA TYR A 48 -8.08 8.17 2.49
C TYR A 48 -7.67 8.40 3.96
N GLU A 49 -8.13 9.47 4.60
CA GLU A 49 -7.84 9.80 6.01
C GLU A 49 -8.28 8.72 7.00
N ARG A 50 -9.21 7.83 6.60
CA ARG A 50 -9.61 6.65 7.41
C ARG A 50 -8.52 5.59 7.49
N TYR A 51 -7.65 5.53 6.48
CA TYR A 51 -6.67 4.47 6.28
C TYR A 51 -5.23 4.94 6.52
N GLY A 52 -5.02 6.26 6.62
CA GLY A 52 -3.68 6.79 6.66
C GLY A 52 -3.60 8.29 6.38
N VAL A 53 -2.46 8.70 5.85
CA VAL A 53 -2.20 10.09 5.47
C VAL A 53 -1.62 10.14 4.06
N ALA A 54 -2.25 10.88 3.17
CA ALA A 54 -1.66 11.28 1.90
C ALA A 54 -0.89 12.59 2.09
N MET A 55 0.43 12.50 2.18
CA MET A 55 1.33 13.61 2.42
C MET A 55 1.59 14.39 1.13
N ASN A 56 0.85 15.47 0.95
CA ASN A 56 1.08 16.48 -0.07
C ASN A 56 0.94 17.87 0.55
N ALA A 57 1.87 18.79 0.25
CA ALA A 57 1.89 20.10 0.88
C ALA A 57 0.65 20.95 0.55
N ASP A 58 0.18 20.93 -0.70
CA ASP A 58 -0.99 21.70 -1.11
C ASP A 58 -2.29 21.14 -0.54
N HIS A 59 -2.36 19.82 -0.40
CA HIS A 59 -3.46 19.14 0.29
C HIS A 59 -3.52 19.49 1.78
N LEU A 60 -2.38 19.44 2.47
CA LEU A 60 -2.36 19.48 3.94
C LEU A 60 -2.20 20.87 4.55
N LYS A 61 -1.66 21.87 3.83
CA LYS A 61 -1.34 23.20 4.40
C LYS A 61 -2.51 23.93 5.07
N GLY A 62 -3.75 23.58 4.76
CA GLY A 62 -4.96 24.14 5.39
C GLY A 62 -5.56 23.30 6.52
N THR A 63 -5.07 22.08 6.74
CA THR A 63 -5.64 21.11 7.68
C THR A 63 -4.69 20.72 8.81
N VAL A 64 -3.41 21.05 8.68
CA VAL A 64 -2.38 20.78 9.71
C VAL A 64 -1.76 22.07 10.23
N SER A 65 -1.14 21.99 11.40
CA SER A 65 -0.33 23.09 11.92
C SER A 65 0.87 23.35 11.02
N THR A 66 1.19 24.62 10.81
CA THR A 66 2.31 25.05 9.99
C THR A 66 3.26 25.94 10.79
N ASP A 67 4.53 25.94 10.37
CA ASP A 67 5.57 26.83 10.88
C ASP A 67 6.46 27.26 9.70
N GLU A 68 7.27 28.29 9.92
CA GLU A 68 8.33 28.66 8.99
C GLU A 68 9.64 27.96 9.37
N ALA A 69 10.38 27.54 8.35
CA ALA A 69 11.72 27.01 8.49
C ALA A 69 12.68 27.78 7.57
N ASN A 70 13.98 27.58 7.75
CA ASN A 70 15.03 28.18 6.91
C ASN A 70 14.90 29.71 6.79
N GLN A 71 14.72 30.39 7.93
CA GLN A 71 14.59 31.85 8.02
C GLN A 71 13.48 32.41 7.10
N GLY A 72 12.35 31.70 7.01
CA GLY A 72 11.18 32.11 6.23
C GLY A 72 11.15 31.61 4.77
N SER A 73 12.18 30.87 4.33
CA SER A 73 12.23 30.34 2.95
C SER A 73 11.55 28.97 2.76
N ALA A 74 11.10 28.32 3.85
CA ALA A 74 10.43 27.03 3.78
C ALA A 74 9.16 26.98 4.66
N LEU A 75 8.09 26.42 4.11
CA LEU A 75 6.90 26.05 4.86
C LEU A 75 7.10 24.67 5.49
N LYS A 76 7.01 24.59 6.82
CA LYS A 76 7.06 23.33 7.57
C LYS A 76 5.64 22.93 7.95
N LEU A 77 5.17 21.81 7.41
CA LEU A 77 3.94 21.17 7.85
C LEU A 77 4.26 20.24 9.02
N ILE A 78 3.63 20.45 10.17
CA ILE A 78 4.04 19.85 11.44
C ILE A 78 3.33 18.51 11.66
N LYS A 79 4.12 17.45 11.89
CA LYS A 79 3.63 16.12 12.33
C LYS A 79 2.50 15.57 11.44
N VAL A 80 2.66 15.66 10.13
CA VAL A 80 1.61 15.32 9.15
C VAL A 80 1.23 13.83 9.17
N ALA A 81 2.20 12.94 9.34
CA ALA A 81 1.99 11.50 9.44
C ALA A 81 2.87 10.93 10.56
N PRO A 82 2.34 10.01 11.40
CA PRO A 82 3.14 9.38 12.43
C PRO A 82 3.99 8.23 11.86
N CYS A 83 5.12 7.95 12.52
CA CYS A 83 5.89 6.73 12.31
C CYS A 83 5.77 5.90 13.59
N LEU A 84 4.81 4.99 13.63
CA LEU A 84 4.47 4.22 14.84
C LEU A 84 5.10 2.84 14.80
N ASN A 85 5.64 2.41 15.94
CA ASN A 85 6.19 1.09 16.21
C ASN A 85 5.46 0.49 17.42
N GLU A 86 4.68 -0.56 17.20
CA GLU A 86 3.92 -1.27 18.24
C GLU A 86 4.36 -2.72 18.41
N TYR A 87 5.58 -3.07 18.00
CA TYR A 87 6.08 -4.45 18.13
C TYR A 87 6.25 -4.89 19.60
N GLU A 88 6.24 -3.97 20.55
CA GLU A 88 6.11 -4.31 21.99
C GLU A 88 4.83 -5.10 22.31
N LYS A 89 3.79 -4.98 21.46
CA LYS A 89 2.53 -5.73 21.58
C LYS A 89 2.57 -7.07 20.84
N ALA A 90 3.63 -7.34 20.08
CA ALA A 90 3.75 -8.54 19.27
C ALA A 90 4.03 -9.78 20.17
N PRO A 91 3.37 -10.93 19.93
CA PRO A 91 3.49 -12.12 20.78
C PRO A 91 4.90 -12.69 20.92
N SER A 92 5.76 -12.49 19.92
CA SER A 92 7.13 -13.00 19.94
C SER A 92 7.98 -12.33 21.02
N GLY A 93 7.70 -11.06 21.34
CA GLY A 93 8.57 -10.22 22.15
C GLY A 93 9.89 -9.84 21.46
N HIS A 94 10.00 -10.01 20.13
CA HIS A 94 11.19 -9.63 19.38
C HIS A 94 11.21 -8.13 19.08
N ASP A 95 12.36 -7.51 19.33
CA ASP A 95 12.58 -6.08 19.05
C ASP A 95 12.46 -5.79 17.55
N ALA A 96 11.84 -4.66 17.22
CA ALA A 96 11.78 -4.15 15.85
C ALA A 96 12.70 -2.95 15.63
N THR A 97 13.20 -2.79 14.42
CA THR A 97 13.98 -1.62 13.99
C THR A 97 13.22 -0.80 12.97
N THR A 98 13.33 0.52 13.06
CA THR A 98 12.86 1.42 12.00
C THR A 98 13.83 1.38 10.83
N ASN A 99 13.35 0.94 9.67
CA ASN A 99 14.15 0.72 8.48
C ASN A 99 13.74 1.70 7.37
N TRP A 100 14.75 2.21 6.67
CA TRP A 100 14.58 2.84 5.37
C TRP A 100 14.86 1.79 4.29
N ASN A 101 13.88 1.53 3.45
CA ASN A 101 13.97 0.58 2.35
C ASN A 101 13.81 1.32 1.01
N ILE A 102 14.26 0.70 -0.08
CA ILE A 102 13.96 1.15 -1.44
C ILE A 102 13.16 0.06 -2.13
N PHE A 103 11.98 0.43 -2.62
CA PHE A 103 11.13 -0.46 -3.39
C PHE A 103 11.17 -0.02 -4.84
N ARG A 104 11.67 -0.89 -5.72
CA ARG A 104 11.49 -0.74 -7.16
C ARG A 104 10.19 -1.41 -7.55
N SER A 105 9.13 -0.63 -7.74
CA SER A 105 7.81 -1.15 -8.10
C SER A 105 7.61 -1.07 -9.60
N CYS A 106 7.46 -2.22 -10.26
CA CYS A 106 7.29 -2.32 -11.70
C CYS A 106 5.83 -2.39 -12.10
N VAL A 107 5.55 -1.95 -13.34
CA VAL A 107 4.27 -2.26 -13.99
C VAL A 107 4.24 -3.76 -14.24
N ILE A 108 3.15 -4.43 -13.85
CA ILE A 108 2.92 -5.87 -14.09
C ILE A 108 1.86 -6.00 -15.17
N PRO A 109 2.22 -6.08 -16.47
CA PRO A 109 1.25 -5.98 -17.58
C PRO A 109 0.12 -7.00 -17.51
N GLU A 110 0.38 -8.18 -16.97
CA GLU A 110 -0.61 -9.27 -16.84
C GLU A 110 -1.74 -8.96 -15.85
N LYS A 111 -1.54 -7.99 -14.94
CA LYS A 111 -2.59 -7.51 -14.03
C LYS A 111 -3.42 -6.38 -14.63
N TRP A 112 -3.12 -5.92 -15.84
CA TRP A 112 -3.82 -4.82 -16.49
C TRP A 112 -4.61 -5.31 -17.70
N MET A 113 -5.85 -4.87 -17.79
CA MET A 113 -6.71 -5.08 -18.94
C MET A 113 -7.36 -3.76 -19.36
N THR A 114 -8.04 -3.77 -20.51
CA THR A 114 -8.85 -2.65 -20.97
C THR A 114 -10.29 -3.14 -21.03
N ASP A 115 -11.21 -2.40 -20.40
CA ASP A 115 -12.63 -2.76 -20.43
C ASP A 115 -13.30 -2.36 -21.76
N GLU A 116 -14.57 -2.72 -21.91
CA GLU A 116 -15.37 -2.45 -23.11
C GLU A 116 -15.53 -0.94 -23.40
N SER A 117 -15.36 -0.09 -22.37
CA SER A 117 -15.41 1.37 -22.48
C SER A 117 -14.05 1.99 -22.80
N GLY A 118 -12.99 1.20 -22.88
CA GLY A 118 -11.63 1.66 -23.17
C GLY A 118 -10.82 2.07 -21.94
N TYR A 119 -11.35 1.91 -20.72
CA TYR A 119 -10.64 2.27 -19.50
C TYR A 119 -9.65 1.17 -19.07
N LYS A 120 -8.58 1.57 -18.38
CA LYS A 120 -7.64 0.62 -17.78
C LYS A 120 -8.24 0.02 -16.52
N VAL A 121 -8.14 -1.29 -16.39
CA VAL A 121 -8.60 -2.02 -15.21
C VAL A 121 -7.43 -2.82 -14.65
N TYR A 122 -7.11 -2.59 -13.38
CA TYR A 122 -6.16 -3.36 -12.60
C TYR A 122 -6.89 -4.52 -11.91
N ASN A 123 -6.35 -5.73 -12.02
CA ASN A 123 -6.83 -6.90 -11.31
C ASN A 123 -6.11 -7.01 -9.96
N LEU A 124 -6.79 -6.59 -8.89
CA LEU A 124 -6.31 -6.67 -7.52
C LEU A 124 -6.48 -8.11 -7.00
N THR A 125 -5.36 -8.79 -6.81
CA THR A 125 -5.34 -10.22 -6.41
C THR A 125 -4.84 -10.46 -4.99
N VAL A 126 -4.40 -9.42 -4.28
CA VAL A 126 -3.87 -9.54 -2.92
C VAL A 126 -4.07 -8.23 -2.15
N LEU A 127 -4.46 -8.36 -0.89
CA LEU A 127 -4.36 -7.31 0.11
C LEU A 127 -3.46 -7.81 1.25
N GLU A 128 -2.64 -6.92 1.77
CA GLU A 128 -1.71 -7.14 2.86
C GLU A 128 -1.97 -6.15 4.00
N GLN A 129 -1.51 -6.47 5.20
CA GLN A 129 -1.47 -5.52 6.30
C GLN A 129 -0.20 -5.70 7.15
N HIS A 130 0.17 -4.62 7.84
CA HIS A 130 1.28 -4.55 8.79
C HIS A 130 0.72 -4.38 10.22
N PRO A 131 0.61 -5.46 11.03
CA PRO A 131 -0.13 -5.43 12.29
C PRO A 131 0.44 -4.53 13.39
N TYR A 132 1.72 -4.18 13.32
CA TYR A 132 2.43 -3.47 14.40
C TYR A 132 3.20 -2.22 13.95
N THR A 133 3.02 -1.77 12.72
CA THR A 133 3.72 -0.57 12.21
C THR A 133 2.90 0.19 11.20
N THR A 134 3.08 1.51 11.19
CA THR A 134 2.76 2.31 10.00
C THR A 134 3.75 1.98 8.89
N GLN A 135 3.32 2.07 7.63
CA GLN A 135 4.20 1.93 6.48
C GLN A 135 4.06 3.15 5.57
N THR A 136 5.18 3.79 5.24
CA THR A 136 5.21 4.99 4.41
C THR A 136 5.91 4.74 3.10
N PHE A 137 5.32 5.15 1.98
CA PHE A 137 5.93 5.17 0.67
C PHE A 137 6.08 6.60 0.16
N VAL A 138 7.30 6.98 -0.20
CA VAL A 138 7.64 8.27 -0.80
C VAL A 138 8.08 8.02 -2.25
N PRO A 139 7.31 8.43 -3.26
CA PRO A 139 7.70 8.25 -4.67
C PRO A 139 8.98 9.04 -4.99
N MET A 140 9.89 8.41 -5.72
CA MET A 140 11.14 9.02 -6.16
C MET A 140 11.14 9.22 -7.69
N GLY A 141 11.36 10.45 -8.14
CA GLY A 141 11.56 10.77 -9.55
C GLY A 141 10.29 10.80 -10.42
N ARG A 142 9.10 10.84 -9.82
CA ARG A 142 7.81 11.04 -10.53
C ARG A 142 7.43 12.51 -10.59
N GLY A 143 6.73 12.92 -11.64
CA GLY A 143 6.28 14.30 -11.82
C GLY A 143 5.15 14.68 -10.86
N ALA A 144 5.10 15.94 -10.43
CA ALA A 144 4.05 16.46 -9.55
C ALA A 144 2.65 16.48 -10.18
N ASP A 145 2.57 16.48 -11.51
CA ASP A 145 1.32 16.49 -12.29
C ASP A 145 0.97 15.11 -12.87
N GLU A 146 1.79 14.10 -12.59
CA GLU A 146 1.69 12.77 -13.17
C GLU A 146 0.97 11.84 -12.19
N ASP A 147 -0.14 11.23 -12.62
CA ASP A 147 -0.73 10.07 -11.93
C ASP A 147 0.32 8.96 -11.87
N ALA A 148 0.77 8.65 -10.66
CA ALA A 148 1.98 7.88 -10.46
C ALA A 148 1.69 6.44 -10.03
N TYR A 149 0.69 6.27 -9.17
CA TYR A 149 0.35 4.98 -8.57
C TYR A 149 -1.09 4.96 -8.06
N VAL A 150 -1.60 3.75 -7.84
CA VAL A 150 -2.91 3.48 -7.26
C VAL A 150 -2.71 2.90 -5.86
N VAL A 151 -3.43 3.46 -4.90
CA VAL A 151 -3.53 2.96 -3.53
C VAL A 151 -4.88 2.29 -3.37
N ASN A 152 -4.88 0.99 -3.13
CA ASN A 152 -6.08 0.22 -2.83
C ASN A 152 -6.07 -0.10 -1.34
N VAL A 153 -7.17 0.18 -0.65
CA VAL A 153 -7.33 -0.06 0.79
C VAL A 153 -8.67 -0.71 1.07
N ALA A 154 -8.75 -1.48 2.15
CA ALA A 154 -10.00 -2.08 2.60
C ALA A 154 -10.20 -1.83 4.10
N PRO A 155 -11.46 -1.65 4.55
CA PRO A 155 -11.81 -1.78 5.96
C PRO A 155 -11.45 -3.18 6.48
N ASP A 156 -11.23 -3.29 7.79
CA ASP A 156 -11.15 -4.60 8.45
C ASP A 156 -12.56 -5.11 8.79
N LYS A 157 -12.79 -6.40 8.54
CA LYS A 157 -13.99 -7.17 8.89
C LYS A 157 -13.57 -8.47 9.57
N ASN A 158 -13.45 -8.39 10.89
CA ASN A 158 -13.09 -9.51 11.78
C ASN A 158 -11.66 -10.05 11.55
N GLY A 159 -10.69 -9.15 11.40
CA GLY A 159 -9.28 -9.49 11.20
C GLY A 159 -8.94 -9.89 9.76
N LEU A 160 -9.84 -9.60 8.82
CA LEU A 160 -9.70 -9.86 7.39
C LEU A 160 -10.14 -8.62 6.59
N PRO A 161 -9.62 -8.41 5.39
CA PRO A 161 -10.03 -7.30 4.54
C PRO A 161 -11.49 -7.45 4.09
N ASP A 162 -12.30 -6.40 4.27
CA ASP A 162 -13.64 -6.30 3.69
C ASP A 162 -13.56 -5.97 2.20
N PHE A 163 -13.29 -7.01 1.40
CA PHE A 163 -13.01 -6.85 -0.02
C PHE A 163 -14.18 -6.28 -0.85
N GLU A 164 -15.41 -6.38 -0.34
CA GLU A 164 -16.61 -5.79 -0.93
C GLU A 164 -16.64 -4.26 -0.79
N ASN A 165 -15.87 -3.71 0.16
CA ASN A 165 -15.80 -2.29 0.48
C ASN A 165 -14.39 -1.71 0.24
N VAL A 166 -13.64 -2.29 -0.70
CA VAL A 166 -12.35 -1.72 -1.13
C VAL A 166 -12.55 -0.31 -1.71
N GLU A 167 -11.64 0.59 -1.35
CA GLU A 167 -11.53 1.92 -1.93
C GLU A 167 -10.20 2.05 -2.66
N ALA A 168 -10.22 2.72 -3.82
CA ALA A 168 -9.03 2.95 -4.62
C ALA A 168 -8.81 4.44 -4.87
N PHE A 169 -7.55 4.88 -4.76
CA PHE A 169 -7.13 6.27 -4.89
C PHE A 169 -5.97 6.37 -5.88
N ILE A 170 -6.03 7.34 -6.78
CA ILE A 170 -4.94 7.66 -7.71
C ILE A 170 -4.20 8.86 -7.13
N PHE A 171 -2.91 8.68 -6.84
CA PHE A 171 -2.05 9.74 -6.34
C PHE A 171 -0.96 10.13 -7.33
N LYS A 172 -0.61 11.41 -7.28
CA LYS A 172 0.42 11.99 -8.12
C LYS A 172 1.83 11.75 -7.56
N GLY A 173 2.84 11.95 -8.40
CA GLY A 173 4.24 11.73 -8.07
C GLY A 173 4.82 12.60 -6.94
N ASN A 174 4.12 13.65 -6.51
CA ASN A 174 4.48 14.51 -5.37
C ASN A 174 3.68 14.22 -4.10
N THR A 175 2.99 13.08 -4.04
CA THR A 175 2.24 12.64 -2.87
C THR A 175 2.94 11.44 -2.29
N ALA A 176 3.32 11.48 -1.02
CA ALA A 176 3.71 10.29 -0.27
C ALA A 176 2.48 9.74 0.46
N VAL A 177 2.47 8.45 0.77
CA VAL A 177 1.35 7.81 1.50
C VAL A 177 1.86 7.06 2.70
N THR A 178 1.18 7.22 3.83
CA THR A 178 1.41 6.44 5.04
C THR A 178 0.15 5.65 5.35
N TYR A 179 0.24 4.33 5.40
CA TYR A 179 -0.81 3.47 5.94
C TYR A 179 -0.74 3.45 7.47
N ASN A 180 -1.90 3.50 8.12
CA ASN A 180 -2.00 3.26 9.56
C ASN A 180 -1.70 1.80 9.90
N ILE A 181 -1.36 1.54 11.16
CA ILE A 181 -1.17 0.18 11.68
C ILE A 181 -2.41 -0.67 11.39
N GLY A 182 -2.22 -1.88 10.88
CA GLY A 182 -3.29 -2.86 10.65
C GLY A 182 -4.25 -2.51 9.50
N VAL A 183 -3.96 -1.49 8.69
CA VAL A 183 -4.77 -1.20 7.51
C VAL A 183 -4.47 -2.21 6.42
N TRP A 184 -5.53 -2.81 5.88
CA TRP A 184 -5.46 -3.63 4.69
C TRP A 184 -5.25 -2.76 3.45
N HIS A 185 -4.21 -3.05 2.69
CA HIS A 185 -3.86 -2.34 1.46
C HIS A 185 -3.23 -3.28 0.44
N SER A 186 -3.21 -2.90 -0.82
CA SER A 186 -2.47 -3.68 -1.83
C SER A 186 -0.97 -3.38 -1.75
N PRO A 187 -0.10 -4.32 -2.14
CA PRO A 187 1.26 -3.99 -2.56
C PRO A 187 1.24 -2.84 -3.57
N MET A 188 2.30 -2.02 -3.60
CA MET A 188 2.30 -0.77 -4.38
C MET A 188 2.05 -1.00 -5.88
N VAL A 189 1.02 -0.33 -6.43
CA VAL A 189 0.60 -0.46 -7.84
C VAL A 189 0.99 0.78 -8.63
N VAL A 190 2.01 0.70 -9.48
CA VAL A 190 2.49 1.84 -10.28
C VAL A 190 1.75 2.00 -11.60
N LEU A 191 1.58 3.25 -12.04
CA LEU A 191 0.93 3.63 -13.29
C LEU A 191 1.96 4.02 -14.37
N GLY A 192 1.81 3.41 -15.54
CA GLY A 192 2.50 3.76 -16.79
C GLY A 192 3.99 3.42 -16.86
N LYS A 193 4.73 3.54 -15.75
CA LYS A 193 6.16 3.24 -15.67
C LYS A 193 6.58 2.80 -14.26
N THR A 194 7.67 2.04 -14.21
CA THR A 194 8.36 1.66 -12.98
C THR A 194 8.67 2.89 -12.12
N THR A 195 8.43 2.77 -10.82
CA THR A 195 8.67 3.84 -9.85
C THR A 195 9.45 3.29 -8.68
N ASP A 196 10.52 3.98 -8.31
CA ASP A 196 11.24 3.70 -7.08
C ASP A 196 10.55 4.46 -5.93
N PHE A 197 10.41 3.81 -4.77
CA PHE A 197 9.87 4.41 -3.56
C PHE A 197 10.89 4.31 -2.44
N CYS A 198 11.07 5.40 -1.71
CA CYS A 198 11.70 5.36 -0.40
C CYS A 198 10.64 4.93 0.61
N VAL A 199 10.91 3.88 1.37
CA VAL A 199 9.92 3.24 2.25
C VAL A 199 10.39 3.28 3.69
N VAL A 200 9.53 3.70 4.61
CA VAL A 200 9.78 3.66 6.05
C VAL A 200 8.80 2.70 6.71
N THR A 201 9.32 1.74 7.45
CA THR A 201 8.54 0.76 8.21
C THR A 201 9.35 0.28 9.41
N ASN A 202 8.68 -0.27 10.42
CA ASN A 202 9.35 -1.02 11.49
C ASN A 202 9.19 -2.52 11.21
N GLU A 203 10.26 -3.28 11.39
CA GLU A 203 10.27 -4.72 11.14
C GLU A 203 11.08 -5.42 12.23
N ASN A 204 10.65 -6.63 12.59
CA ASN A 204 11.46 -7.59 13.34
C ASN A 204 11.81 -8.79 12.45
N ASP A 205 12.41 -9.83 13.02
CA ASP A 205 12.80 -11.06 12.33
C ASP A 205 11.67 -12.11 12.26
N VAL A 206 10.44 -11.78 12.68
CA VAL A 206 9.27 -12.66 12.69
C VAL A 206 8.32 -12.32 11.53
N PRO A 207 8.32 -13.10 10.43
CA PRO A 207 7.56 -12.85 9.21
C PRO A 207 6.10 -12.45 9.41
N ARG A 208 5.38 -13.21 10.24
CA ARG A 208 3.94 -13.03 10.48
C ARG A 208 3.61 -11.74 11.23
N GLU A 209 4.56 -11.22 12.01
CA GLU A 209 4.38 -9.97 12.74
C GLU A 209 4.68 -8.77 11.85
N ASN A 210 5.51 -8.95 10.84
CA ASN A 210 5.78 -7.93 9.84
C ASN A 210 4.64 -7.78 8.86
N CYS A 211 4.19 -8.86 8.20
CA CYS A 211 3.20 -8.77 7.12
C CYS A 211 2.36 -10.04 7.00
N VAL A 212 1.05 -9.86 6.80
CA VAL A 212 0.11 -10.93 6.48
C VAL A 212 -0.70 -10.59 5.24
N GLU A 213 -1.03 -11.60 4.44
CA GLU A 213 -1.66 -11.43 3.12
C GLU A 213 -2.96 -12.23 2.97
N VAL A 214 -3.89 -11.70 2.19
CA VAL A 214 -5.11 -12.38 1.73
C VAL A 214 -5.18 -12.30 0.22
N PHE A 215 -5.36 -13.44 -0.44
CA PHE A 215 -5.37 -13.56 -1.89
C PHE A 215 -6.80 -13.69 -2.44
N TYR A 216 -7.01 -13.22 -3.66
CA TYR A 216 -8.30 -13.22 -4.35
C TYR A 216 -8.18 -13.85 -5.73
N ASN A 217 -9.10 -14.76 -6.05
CA ASN A 217 -9.15 -15.42 -7.35
C ASN A 217 -10.61 -15.44 -7.86
N PRO A 218 -10.93 -14.87 -9.05
CA PRO A 218 -10.02 -14.32 -10.06
C PRO A 218 -9.40 -12.95 -9.73
N GLY A 219 -9.82 -12.30 -8.65
CA GLY A 219 -9.38 -10.96 -8.24
C GLY A 219 -10.51 -9.92 -8.29
N ILE A 220 -10.19 -8.69 -7.89
CA ILE A 220 -11.11 -7.55 -7.77
C ILE A 220 -10.74 -6.51 -8.83
N LYS A 221 -11.74 -6.03 -9.58
CA LYS A 221 -11.54 -5.08 -10.67
C LYS A 221 -11.45 -3.65 -10.15
N ILE A 222 -10.30 -3.01 -10.36
CA ILE A 222 -10.08 -1.58 -10.06
C ILE A 222 -9.98 -0.82 -11.38
N GLN A 223 -10.98 -0.02 -11.71
CA GLN A 223 -10.98 0.85 -12.89
C GLN A 223 -10.18 2.12 -12.60
N VAL A 224 -9.19 2.38 -13.44
CA VAL A 224 -8.35 3.57 -13.45
C VAL A 224 -8.74 4.36 -14.71
N GLU A 225 -9.70 5.25 -14.55
CA GLU A 225 -10.15 6.18 -15.60
C GLU A 225 -9.10 7.25 -15.88
#